data_AF-A0A523PED9-F1
#
_entry.id   AF-A0A523PED9-F1
#
_cell.length_a   1.000
_cell.length_b   1.000
_cell.length_c   1.000
_cell.angle_alpha   90.00
_cell.angle_beta   90.00
_cell.angle_gamma   90.00
#
_symmetry.space_group_name_H-M   'P 1'
#
loop_
_entity.id
_entity.type
_entity.pdbx_description
1 polymer ?
#
loop_
_entity_poly.entity_id
_entity_poly.type
_entity_poly.pdbx_seq_one_letter_code
_entity_poly.pdbx_strand_id
1 'polypeptide(L)'
;MLAGLLHDVGVLPLVSRAERYPQLRDNPSALEHVIDVLHSAIGRRILMTWNFHPDLAAVATAHGNLKRESTTIDYVDVVMIANLCSHAGNEHGCSGVDIEQLPAYRKLGLSKNALAGVMEESDGFIAEIRGFLQD
;
A
#
# COMPACT_ATOMS: atom_id res chain seq x y z
N MET A 1 3.00 4.58 10.65
CA MET A 1 3.79 3.35 10.45
C MET A 1 2.93 2.10 10.33
N LEU A 2 2.19 1.67 11.37
CA LEU A 2 1.54 0.34 11.36
C LEU A 2 0.58 0.10 10.18
N ALA A 3 -0.32 1.04 9.87
CA ALA A 3 -1.23 0.92 8.73
C ALA A 3 -0.49 0.71 7.39
N GLY A 4 0.65 1.39 7.21
CA GLY A 4 1.52 1.23 6.04
C GLY A 4 2.26 -0.11 6.00
N LEU A 5 2.56 -0.72 7.15
CA LEU A 5 3.13 -2.08 7.17
C LEU A 5 2.06 -3.16 6.88
N LEU A 6 0.82 -2.91 7.28
CA LEU A 6 -0.26 -3.89 7.21
C LEU A 6 -1.10 -3.81 5.93
N HIS A 7 -0.94 -2.76 5.11
CA HIS A 7 -1.83 -2.53 3.96
C HIS A 7 -1.83 -3.70 2.96
N ASP A 8 -0.67 -4.32 2.74
CA ASP A 8 -0.50 -5.43 1.81
C ASP A 8 -0.21 -6.78 2.49
N VAL A 9 -0.57 -6.94 3.77
CA VAL A 9 -0.33 -8.17 4.53
C VAL A 9 -0.95 -9.42 3.87
N GLY A 10 -1.99 -9.24 3.05
CA GLY A 10 -2.65 -10.32 2.32
C GLY A 10 -1.83 -10.92 1.18
N VAL A 11 -0.76 -10.27 0.73
CA VAL A 11 0.16 -10.80 -0.30
C VAL A 11 0.94 -12.01 0.25
N LEU A 12 1.39 -11.94 1.50
CA LEU A 12 2.23 -12.95 2.14
C LEU A 12 1.68 -14.39 2.03
N PRO A 13 0.43 -14.68 2.45
CA PRO A 13 -0.12 -16.03 2.32
C PRO A 13 -0.37 -16.45 0.87
N LEU A 14 -0.54 -15.51 -0.07
CA LEU A 14 -0.71 -15.83 -1.50
C LEU A 14 0.61 -16.33 -2.08
N VAL A 15 1.69 -15.59 -1.86
CA VAL A 15 3.04 -15.97 -2.30
C VAL A 15 3.46 -17.29 -1.66
N SER A 16 3.29 -17.44 -0.35
CA SER A 16 3.64 -18.68 0.37
C SER A 16 2.85 -19.90 -0.13
N ARG A 17 1.59 -19.71 -0.56
CA ARG A 17 0.78 -20.81 -1.08
C ARG A 17 1.06 -21.11 -2.55
N ALA A 18 1.49 -20.12 -3.33
CA ALA A 18 1.73 -20.24 -4.77
C ALA A 18 2.74 -21.34 -5.11
N GLU A 19 3.74 -21.58 -4.26
CA GLU A 19 4.73 -22.65 -4.42
C GLU A 19 4.12 -24.05 -4.58
N ARG A 20 2.93 -24.26 -4.00
CA ARG A 20 2.21 -25.54 -4.04
C ARG A 20 1.38 -25.74 -5.31
N TYR A 21 1.29 -24.71 -6.16
CA TYR A 21 0.51 -24.73 -7.39
C TYR A 21 1.45 -24.42 -8.58
N PRO A 22 1.90 -25.45 -9.32
CA PRO A 22 2.82 -25.26 -10.46
C PRO A 22 2.35 -24.19 -11.45
N GLN A 23 1.04 -24.10 -11.70
CA GLN A 23 0.43 -23.08 -12.56
C GLN A 23 0.58 -21.63 -12.07
N LEU A 24 0.87 -21.40 -10.79
CA LEU A 24 1.18 -20.09 -10.23
C LEU A 24 2.68 -19.90 -10.03
N ARG A 25 3.37 -20.95 -9.53
CA ARG A 25 4.81 -20.93 -9.30
C ARG A 25 5.60 -20.70 -10.60
N ASP A 26 5.19 -21.36 -11.67
CA ASP A 26 5.91 -21.36 -12.95
C ASP A 26 5.37 -20.27 -13.91
N ASN A 27 4.41 -19.44 -13.45
CA ASN A 27 3.79 -18.36 -14.22
C ASN A 27 3.64 -17.08 -13.36
N PRO A 28 4.66 -16.20 -13.36
CA PRO A 28 4.66 -14.97 -12.58
C PRO A 28 3.45 -14.06 -12.88
N SER A 29 3.04 -13.94 -14.15
CA SER A 29 1.91 -13.10 -14.54
C SER A 29 0.58 -13.63 -13.97
N ALA A 30 0.41 -14.95 -13.90
CA ALA A 30 -0.76 -15.54 -13.27
C ALA A 30 -0.75 -15.31 -11.75
N LEU A 31 0.42 -15.36 -11.10
CA LEU A 31 0.55 -15.06 -9.67
C LEU A 31 0.24 -13.59 -9.38
N GLU A 32 0.78 -12.66 -10.15
CA GLU A 32 0.49 -11.22 -10.05
C GLU A 32 -1.01 -10.96 -10.15
N HIS A 33 -1.68 -11.54 -11.15
CA HIS A 33 -3.12 -11.40 -11.30
C HIS A 33 -3.91 -11.90 -10.08
N VAL A 34 -3.51 -13.05 -9.52
CA VAL A 34 -4.14 -13.59 -8.30
C VAL A 34 -3.89 -12.68 -7.10
N ILE A 35 -2.68 -12.13 -6.97
CA ILE A 35 -2.33 -11.15 -5.94
C ILE A 35 -3.22 -9.92 -6.06
N ASP A 36 -3.28 -9.29 -7.23
CA ASP A 36 -4.07 -8.08 -7.47
C ASP A 36 -5.54 -8.25 -7.09
N VAL A 37 -6.11 -9.42 -7.41
CA VAL A 37 -7.53 -9.71 -7.16
C VAL A 37 -7.81 -10.06 -5.69
N LEU A 38 -6.88 -10.74 -4.99
CA LEU A 38 -7.19 -11.36 -3.70
C LEU A 38 -6.50 -10.74 -2.48
N HIS A 39 -5.36 -10.07 -2.64
CA HIS A 39 -4.54 -9.61 -1.51
C HIS A 39 -5.36 -8.72 -0.56
N SER A 40 -6.17 -7.80 -1.09
CA SER A 40 -6.98 -6.87 -0.30
C SER A 40 -8.01 -7.59 0.59
N ALA A 41 -8.77 -8.51 0.01
CA ALA A 41 -9.80 -9.27 0.73
C ALA A 41 -9.19 -10.20 1.79
N ILE A 42 -8.07 -10.84 1.47
CA ILE A 42 -7.33 -11.71 2.39
C ILE A 42 -6.73 -10.89 3.52
N GLY A 43 -6.09 -9.76 3.21
CA GLY A 43 -5.50 -8.85 4.18
C GLY A 43 -6.50 -8.37 5.22
N ARG A 44 -7.70 -7.94 4.78
CA ARG A 44 -8.79 -7.61 5.70
C ARG A 44 -9.14 -8.75 6.64
N ARG A 45 -9.27 -9.96 6.10
CA ARG A 45 -9.67 -11.11 6.91
C ARG A 45 -8.60 -11.50 7.92
N ILE A 46 -7.32 -11.38 7.57
CA ILE A 46 -6.20 -11.55 8.51
C ILE A 46 -6.32 -10.54 9.64
N LEU A 47 -6.42 -9.25 9.31
CA LEU A 47 -6.48 -8.18 10.31
C LEU A 47 -7.69 -8.29 11.23
N MET A 48 -8.85 -8.67 10.70
CA MET A 48 -10.04 -8.94 11.51
C MET A 48 -9.85 -10.17 12.41
N THR A 49 -9.20 -11.23 11.92
CA THR A 49 -8.89 -12.43 12.73
C THR A 49 -7.91 -12.12 13.85
N TRP A 50 -6.94 -11.24 13.60
CA TRP A 50 -6.00 -10.73 14.58
C TRP A 50 -6.61 -9.67 15.51
N ASN A 51 -7.91 -9.37 15.35
CA ASN A 51 -8.67 -8.46 16.21
C ASN A 51 -8.15 -7.00 16.16
N PHE A 52 -7.60 -6.57 15.01
CA PHE A 52 -7.26 -5.17 14.77
C PHE A 52 -8.53 -4.32 14.61
N HIS A 53 -8.40 -3.02 14.94
CA HIS A 53 -9.48 -2.06 14.79
C HIS A 53 -9.99 -1.99 13.33
N PRO A 54 -11.31 -1.83 13.09
CA PRO A 54 -11.87 -1.76 11.74
C PRO A 54 -11.21 -0.73 10.82
N ASP A 55 -10.75 0.40 11.37
CA ASP A 55 -10.08 1.45 10.59
C ASP A 55 -8.76 0.95 9.97
N LEU A 56 -8.00 0.12 10.68
CA LEU A 56 -6.76 -0.49 10.16
C LEU A 56 -7.08 -1.60 9.15
N ALA A 57 -8.13 -2.38 9.41
CA ALA A 57 -8.57 -3.39 8.46
C ALA A 57 -9.13 -2.78 7.16
N ALA A 58 -9.69 -1.57 7.21
CA ALA A 58 -10.16 -0.83 6.05
C ALA A 58 -9.01 -0.43 5.12
N VAL A 59 -7.84 -0.10 5.67
CA VAL A 59 -6.63 0.22 4.90
C VAL A 59 -6.29 -0.91 3.95
N ALA A 60 -6.28 -2.16 4.41
CA ALA A 60 -5.97 -3.33 3.58
C ALA A 60 -6.93 -3.52 2.40
N THR A 61 -8.15 -2.97 2.44
CA THR A 61 -9.11 -3.09 1.32
C THR A 61 -9.26 -1.88 0.43
N ALA A 62 -8.97 -0.69 0.97
CA ALA A 62 -9.42 0.55 0.36
C ALA A 62 -8.27 1.44 -0.11
N HIS A 63 -7.02 1.14 0.27
CA HIS A 63 -5.86 1.95 -0.09
C HIS A 63 -5.63 2.02 -1.61
N GLY A 64 -6.04 1.00 -2.38
CA GLY A 64 -5.95 1.00 -3.85
C GLY A 64 -7.11 1.71 -4.57
N ASN A 65 -8.19 2.09 -3.88
CA ASN A 65 -9.34 2.74 -4.51
C ASN A 65 -9.14 4.26 -4.61
N LEU A 66 -8.48 4.72 -5.67
CA LEU A 66 -8.15 6.14 -5.90
C LEU A 66 -9.37 7.09 -5.94
N LYS A 67 -10.57 6.56 -6.19
CA LYS A 67 -11.82 7.33 -6.25
C LYS A 67 -12.59 7.30 -4.93
N ARG A 68 -12.01 6.77 -3.86
CA ARG A 68 -12.66 6.69 -2.56
C ARG A 68 -12.95 8.09 -2.02
N GLU A 69 -14.22 8.31 -1.69
CA GLU A 69 -14.66 9.46 -0.92
C GLU A 69 -15.04 9.02 0.49
N SER A 70 -14.60 9.79 1.48
CA SER A 70 -14.99 9.62 2.89
C SER A 70 -15.31 10.99 3.48
N THR A 71 -16.20 11.01 4.47
CA THR A 71 -16.66 12.25 5.10
C THR A 71 -15.53 12.94 5.89
N THR A 72 -14.65 12.16 6.50
CA THR A 72 -13.50 12.64 7.25
C THR A 72 -12.22 11.98 6.75
N ILE A 73 -11.10 12.66 6.96
CA ILE A 73 -9.78 12.09 6.76
C ILE A 73 -9.56 10.87 7.67
N ASP A 74 -8.96 9.81 7.12
CA ASP A 74 -8.61 8.60 7.88
C ASP A 74 -7.31 7.94 7.38
N TYR A 75 -6.96 6.80 7.97
CA TYR A 75 -5.73 6.07 7.63
C TYR A 75 -5.68 5.59 6.18
N VAL A 76 -6.83 5.36 5.54
CA VAL A 76 -6.86 4.92 4.14
C VAL A 76 -6.33 6.03 3.24
N ASP A 77 -6.69 7.28 3.52
CA ASP A 77 -6.24 8.43 2.72
C ASP A 77 -4.72 8.61 2.79
N VAL A 78 -4.15 8.51 4.00
CA VAL A 78 -2.71 8.62 4.23
C VAL A 78 -1.97 7.50 3.51
N VAL A 79 -2.40 6.25 3.69
CA VAL A 79 -1.72 5.08 3.10
C VAL A 79 -1.87 5.04 1.60
N MET A 80 -3.01 5.45 1.04
CA MET A 80 -3.21 5.56 -0.41
C MET A 80 -2.20 6.50 -1.06
N ILE A 81 -2.06 7.72 -0.53
CA ILE A 81 -1.10 8.68 -1.07
C ILE A 81 0.34 8.18 -0.86
N ALA A 82 0.67 7.67 0.33
CA ALA A 82 2.00 7.12 0.59
C ALA A 82 2.35 5.97 -0.36
N ASN A 83 1.40 5.07 -0.63
CA ASN A 83 1.61 3.94 -1.54
C ASN A 83 1.88 4.39 -2.98
N LEU A 84 1.09 5.35 -3.50
CA LEU A 84 1.34 5.95 -4.82
C LEU A 84 2.73 6.60 -4.90
N CYS A 85 3.12 7.32 -3.85
CA CYS A 85 4.41 7.99 -3.83
C CYS A 85 5.58 7.01 -3.71
N SER A 86 5.41 5.88 -3.01
CA SER A 86 6.43 4.82 -2.94
C SER A 86 6.70 4.11 -4.26
N HIS A 87 5.75 4.13 -5.21
CA HIS A 87 5.89 3.51 -6.53
C HIS A 87 6.41 4.47 -7.61
N ALA A 88 6.42 5.77 -7.35
CA ALA A 88 7.13 6.73 -8.18
C ALA A 88 8.60 6.70 -7.82
N GLY A 89 9.45 6.20 -8.73
CA GLY A 89 10.88 6.48 -8.64
C GLY A 89 11.12 7.99 -8.56
N ASN A 90 12.25 8.37 -7.94
CA ASN A 90 12.65 9.73 -7.52
C ASN A 90 12.61 10.85 -8.58
N GLU A 91 12.17 10.59 -9.80
CA GLU A 91 12.29 11.51 -10.93
C GLU A 91 10.96 12.17 -11.31
N HIS A 92 9.82 11.49 -11.15
CA HIS A 92 8.49 12.03 -11.50
C HIS A 92 7.46 11.61 -10.45
N GLY A 93 6.94 12.57 -9.68
CA GLY A 93 6.09 12.35 -8.51
C GLY A 93 5.01 11.28 -8.65
N CYS A 94 4.70 10.64 -7.51
CA CYS A 94 3.61 9.69 -7.24
C CYS A 94 2.96 9.03 -8.49
N SER A 95 3.56 7.93 -8.94
CA SER A 95 3.12 6.97 -9.98
C SER A 95 2.64 7.51 -11.34
N GLY A 96 2.95 8.75 -11.72
CA GLY A 96 2.38 9.35 -12.95
C GLY A 96 0.85 9.56 -12.88
N VAL A 97 0.28 9.45 -11.69
CA VAL A 97 -1.11 9.78 -11.38
C VAL A 97 -1.16 11.24 -10.96
N ASP A 98 -2.16 11.99 -11.45
CA ASP A 98 -2.40 13.35 -10.97
C ASP A 98 -2.98 13.34 -9.55
N ILE A 99 -2.10 13.18 -8.57
CA ILE A 99 -2.47 13.06 -7.15
C ILE A 99 -3.27 14.26 -6.64
N GLU A 100 -3.10 15.46 -7.23
CA GLU A 100 -3.83 16.67 -6.82
C GLU A 100 -5.34 16.57 -7.11
N GLN A 101 -5.71 15.69 -8.03
CA GLN A 101 -7.12 15.41 -8.34
C GLN A 101 -7.76 14.41 -7.38
N LEU A 102 -6.95 13.67 -6.61
CA LEU A 102 -7.47 12.62 -5.74
C LEU A 102 -8.19 13.19 -4.51
N PRO A 103 -9.36 12.65 -4.14
CA PRO A 103 -10.07 13.08 -2.94
C PRO A 103 -9.20 12.96 -1.67
N ALA A 104 -8.41 11.90 -1.55
CA ALA A 104 -7.48 11.68 -0.44
C ALA A 104 -6.46 12.82 -0.30
N TYR A 105 -5.82 13.22 -1.41
CA TYR A 105 -4.82 14.29 -1.41
C TYR A 105 -5.42 15.64 -1.01
N ARG A 106 -6.58 15.99 -1.58
CA ARG A 106 -7.29 17.24 -1.24
C ARG A 106 -7.70 17.28 0.23
N LYS A 107 -8.15 16.15 0.79
CA LYS A 107 -8.48 16.04 2.22
C LYS A 107 -7.26 16.18 3.13
N LEU A 108 -6.11 15.67 2.71
CA LEU A 108 -4.86 15.79 3.45
C LEU A 108 -4.33 17.24 3.51
N GLY A 109 -4.72 18.09 2.55
CA GLY A 109 -4.32 19.50 2.54
C GLY A 109 -2.81 19.71 2.38
N LEU A 110 -2.08 18.71 1.87
CA LEU A 110 -0.64 18.76 1.69
C LEU A 110 -0.29 19.55 0.42
N SER A 111 0.79 20.31 0.47
CA SER A 111 1.41 20.87 -0.73
C SER A 111 2.38 19.87 -1.36
N LYS A 112 2.63 19.98 -2.66
CA LYS A 112 3.65 19.17 -3.36
C LYS A 112 5.02 19.25 -2.68
N ASN A 113 5.44 20.44 -2.25
CA ASN A 113 6.74 20.64 -1.59
C ASN A 113 6.79 19.97 -0.22
N ALA A 114 5.70 20.03 0.56
CA ALA A 114 5.63 19.35 1.85
C ALA A 114 5.69 17.83 1.68
N LEU A 115 4.99 17.29 0.68
CA LEU A 115 5.02 15.86 0.37
C LEU A 115 6.42 15.41 -0.11
N ALA A 116 7.07 16.19 -0.98
CA ALA A 116 8.41 15.90 -1.46
C ALA A 116 9.45 15.88 -0.32
N GLY A 117 9.37 16.85 0.61
CA GLY A 117 10.26 16.87 1.77
C GLY A 117 10.08 15.65 2.69
N VAL A 118 8.83 15.18 2.89
CA VAL A 118 8.55 13.96 3.66
C VAL A 118 9.13 12.72 2.98
N MET A 119 9.07 12.64 1.65
CA MET A 119 9.66 11.52 0.91
C MET A 119 11.19 11.51 1.01
N GLU A 120 11.83 12.66 0.82
CA GLU A 120 13.29 12.79 0.91
C GLU A 120 13.83 12.42 2.30
N GLU A 121 13.12 12.81 3.36
CA GLU A 121 13.48 12.41 4.74
C GLU A 121 13.29 10.90 4.97
N SER A 122 12.32 10.28 4.30
CA SER A 122 11.99 8.86 4.48
C SER A 122 12.97 7.92 3.75
N ASP A 123 13.61 8.37 2.67
CA ASP A 123 14.48 7.54 1.83
C ASP A 123 15.64 6.91 2.62
N GLY A 124 16.26 7.67 3.52
CA GLY A 124 17.35 7.18 4.38
C GLY A 124 16.90 6.05 5.32
N PHE A 125 15.70 6.18 5.89
CA PHE A 125 15.13 5.18 6.79
C PHE A 125 14.70 3.91 6.05
N ILE A 126 14.16 4.05 4.83
CA ILE A 126 13.80 2.91 3.97
C ILE A 126 15.06 2.13 3.57
N ALA A 127 16.16 2.82 3.24
CA ALA A 127 17.43 2.16 2.92
C ALA A 127 17.97 1.34 4.09
N GLU A 128 17.88 1.88 5.32
CA GLU A 128 18.30 1.19 6.54
C GLU A 128 17.46 -0.07 6.81
N ILE A 129 16.13 0.02 6.78
CA ILE A 129 15.23 -1.14 6.94
C ILE A 129 15.49 -2.20 5.88
N ARG A 130 15.73 -1.80 4.63
CA ARG A 130 16.04 -2.76 3.56
C ARG A 130 17.34 -3.51 3.83
N GLY A 131 18.34 -2.86 4.44
CA GLY A 131 19.56 -3.52 4.91
C GLY A 131 19.27 -4.62 5.93
N PHE A 132 18.45 -4.33 6.95
CA PHE A 132 18.10 -5.31 7.99
C PHE A 132 17.33 -6.54 7.49
N LEU A 133 16.66 -6.46 6.33
CA LEU A 133 15.87 -7.57 5.77
C LEU A 133 16.68 -8.45 4.79
N GLN A 134 17.93 -8.08 4.48
CA GLN A 134 18.82 -8.84 3.59
C GLN A 134 19.88 -9.65 4.36
N ASP A 135 19.96 -9.47 5.69
CA ASP A 135 20.77 -10.25 6.63
C ASP A 135 19.96 -11.41 7.25
#